data_AF-A0A6N3FJH2-F1
#
_entry.id   AF-A0A6N3FJH2-F1
#
_cell.length_a   1.000
_cell.length_b   1.000
_cell.length_c   1.000
_cell.angle_alpha   90.00
_cell.angle_beta   90.00
_cell.angle_gamma   90.00
#
_symmetry.space_group_name_H-M   'P 1'
#
loop_
_entity.id
_entity.type
_entity.pdbx_description
1 polymer ?
#
loop_
_entity_poly.entity_id
_entity_poly.type
_entity_poly.pdbx_seq_one_letter_code
_entity_poly.pdbx_strand_id
1 'polypeptide(L)'
;MKKLLLKNAVMLAVVIFCIGSVNCYAATSTGINVNYHSQKEIKDYLKSKKVNIDAETTYSKKASDVKPYQAGTISESSQKSALNTMNAIRYIAGIDAVGLDSSYTKMEQAAALVNSVNGTLSHFPSKPAGMADSLYQLGASGASSGNLSYASWKCGLGYHLVKAWMNDGDDYNIDRVGHRRWILNPPMEKTGFGWVYGSHGTYAAMYAFDNWYEPTDYYGVVWPAQNMPVEFFGSSYPWSISMGKDVDKSAVKVTLIRQSDQKKWAFSEKKADGYFNVENSNYGQKGCIIFRPENLSYQPGDTFEVKITGLDQKVSYTVKFFSINSSAESDEKQKESKITAKNITKTFSTTTFSINAKTNGKGKMTYKVADEKIAAVSKKGVVTLKNYGETKIKIRVAASGNYKAAEKTITLTVKPVKAKTGSLKSTAKGSFALKWKQDKKATGYIIQYSTDKRFEKNVKSTTVSSNRTTSKKIGKLKAGKKYYVRICSYKKSCGKNIKGAYSDVKTVITKK
;
A
#
# COMPACT_ATOMS: atom_id res chain seq x y z
N MET A 1 -83.88 -15.74 11.62
CA MET A 1 -84.61 -14.47 11.45
C MET A 1 -83.67 -13.43 10.84
N LYS A 2 -84.11 -12.80 9.74
CA LYS A 2 -83.79 -11.46 9.17
C LYS A 2 -82.40 -10.83 9.49
N LYS A 3 -81.50 -10.63 8.50
CA LYS A 3 -81.40 -9.55 7.47
C LYS A 3 -80.77 -8.22 7.98
N LEU A 4 -79.76 -7.74 7.21
CA LEU A 4 -79.43 -6.33 6.89
C LEU A 4 -78.79 -5.48 8.03
N LEU A 5 -77.80 -4.57 7.90
CA LEU A 5 -77.24 -3.67 6.87
C LEU A 5 -75.75 -3.39 7.22
N LEU A 6 -74.77 -3.46 6.31
CA LEU A 6 -74.19 -2.40 5.45
C LEU A 6 -73.67 -1.09 6.11
N LYS A 7 -72.37 -0.85 5.85
CA LYS A 7 -71.64 0.43 5.63
C LYS A 7 -71.30 1.35 6.83
N ASN A 8 -70.01 1.47 7.16
CA ASN A 8 -69.16 2.58 6.66
C ASN A 8 -67.72 2.54 7.20
N ALA A 9 -66.82 3.03 6.35
CA ALA A 9 -65.37 3.17 6.42
C ALA A 9 -64.76 3.51 7.79
N VAL A 10 -63.75 2.73 8.18
CA VAL A 10 -62.65 3.21 9.04
C VAL A 10 -61.37 3.16 8.21
N MET A 11 -60.91 4.35 7.85
CA MET A 11 -59.64 4.62 7.17
C MET A 11 -58.51 4.36 8.18
N LEU A 12 -57.96 3.15 8.18
CA LEU A 12 -56.73 2.86 8.93
C LEU A 12 -55.54 3.21 8.03
N ALA A 13 -54.98 4.40 8.26
CA ALA A 13 -53.72 4.82 7.66
C ALA A 13 -52.59 3.89 8.14
N VAL A 14 -52.22 2.92 7.30
CA VAL A 14 -50.99 2.16 7.48
C VAL A 14 -49.84 3.08 7.05
N VAL A 15 -49.20 3.71 8.04
CA VAL A 15 -47.90 4.35 7.87
C VAL A 15 -46.90 3.24 7.60
N ILE A 16 -46.63 2.99 6.32
CA ILE A 16 -45.49 2.18 5.89
C ILE A 16 -44.25 2.99 6.22
N PHE A 17 -43.65 2.71 7.37
CA PHE A 17 -42.29 3.11 7.69
C PHE A 17 -41.37 2.32 6.75
N CYS A 18 -41.12 2.85 5.55
CA CYS A 18 -40.02 2.40 4.72
C CYS A 18 -38.72 2.76 5.44
N ILE A 19 -38.28 1.88 6.35
CA ILE A 19 -36.91 1.86 6.82
C ILE A 19 -36.07 1.48 5.61
N GLY A 20 -35.68 2.49 4.83
CA GLY A 20 -34.63 2.37 3.84
C GLY A 20 -33.41 1.89 4.58
N SER A 21 -33.08 0.61 4.40
CA SER A 21 -31.81 0.05 4.85
C SER A 21 -30.71 0.85 4.18
N VAL A 22 -30.11 1.77 4.94
CA VAL A 22 -28.85 2.41 4.57
C VAL A 22 -27.83 1.28 4.56
N ASN A 23 -27.65 0.67 3.39
CA ASN A 23 -26.58 -0.30 3.17
C ASN A 23 -25.26 0.42 3.44
N CYS A 24 -24.71 0.17 4.63
CA CYS A 24 -23.34 0.50 5.01
C CYS A 24 -22.40 -0.35 4.12
N TYR A 25 -22.21 0.09 2.88
CA TYR A 25 -21.07 -0.34 2.10
C TYR A 25 -19.84 0.23 2.80
N ALA A 26 -19.06 -0.64 3.44
CA ALA A 26 -17.70 -0.31 3.81
C ALA A 26 -16.95 0.02 2.52
N ALA A 27 -16.83 1.32 2.20
CA ALA A 27 -16.13 1.79 1.00
C ALA A 27 -14.68 1.30 1.05
N THR A 28 -14.36 0.34 0.19
CA THR A 28 -12.99 -0.03 -0.15
C THR A 28 -12.42 1.10 -1.00
N SER A 29 -11.32 1.72 -0.57
CA SER A 29 -10.64 2.70 -1.41
C SER A 29 -10.08 2.02 -2.67
N THR A 30 -10.11 2.75 -3.78
CA THR A 30 -9.59 2.32 -5.08
C THR A 30 -8.72 3.41 -5.66
N GLY A 31 -7.63 3.02 -6.34
CA GLY A 31 -6.73 3.98 -7.01
C GLY A 31 -5.78 4.75 -6.09
N ILE A 32 -5.66 4.35 -4.82
CA ILE A 32 -4.63 4.84 -3.88
C ILE A 32 -3.84 3.66 -3.31
N ASN A 33 -2.56 3.88 -3.03
CA ASN A 33 -1.65 2.90 -2.41
C ASN A 33 -0.88 3.57 -1.28
N VAL A 34 -1.58 3.84 -0.19
CA VAL A 34 -1.05 4.29 1.10
C VAL A 34 -1.53 3.36 2.20
N ASN A 35 -0.86 3.37 3.35
CA ASN A 35 -1.29 2.57 4.49
C ASN A 35 -2.59 3.16 5.08
N TYR A 36 -3.58 2.30 5.33
CA TYR A 36 -4.79 2.71 6.03
C TYR A 36 -4.56 2.72 7.54
N HIS A 37 -4.93 3.82 8.20
CA HIS A 37 -4.98 3.95 9.66
C HIS A 37 -6.40 4.30 10.12
N SER A 38 -6.91 3.60 11.12
CA SER A 38 -8.15 3.94 11.83
C SER A 38 -7.99 5.19 12.68
N GLN A 39 -9.11 5.80 13.05
CA GLN A 39 -9.15 6.89 14.03
C GLN A 39 -8.45 6.49 15.34
N LYS A 40 -8.67 5.25 15.81
CA LYS A 40 -8.01 4.74 17.03
C LYS A 40 -6.49 4.65 16.86
N GLU A 41 -6.01 4.05 15.77
CA GLU A 41 -4.56 3.97 15.50
C GLU A 41 -3.91 5.35 15.42
N ILE A 42 -4.60 6.33 14.79
CA ILE A 42 -4.14 7.72 14.76
C ILE A 42 -4.11 8.31 16.17
N LYS A 43 -5.19 8.22 16.95
CA LYS A 43 -5.23 8.72 18.34
C LYS A 43 -4.12 8.10 19.20
N ASP A 44 -3.97 6.78 19.14
CA ASP A 44 -2.94 6.04 19.88
C ASP A 44 -1.53 6.49 19.46
N TYR A 45 -1.29 6.68 18.16
CA TYR A 45 -0.02 7.16 17.64
C TYR A 45 0.29 8.57 18.16
N LEU A 46 -0.63 9.52 18.00
CA LEU A 46 -0.48 10.91 18.45
C LEU A 46 -0.21 10.98 19.96
N LYS A 47 -0.96 10.21 20.76
CA LYS A 47 -0.77 10.11 22.20
C LYS A 47 0.60 9.52 22.56
N SER A 48 1.00 8.42 21.92
CA SER A 48 2.30 7.77 22.17
C SER A 48 3.49 8.68 21.85
N LYS A 49 3.35 9.55 20.85
CA LYS A 49 4.37 10.51 20.43
C LYS A 49 4.27 11.85 21.15
N LYS A 50 3.28 12.04 22.03
CA LYS A 50 3.01 13.29 22.75
C LYS A 50 2.93 14.49 21.80
N VAL A 51 2.23 14.31 20.68
CA VAL A 51 2.12 15.36 19.65
C VAL A 51 1.36 16.55 20.23
N ASN A 52 1.98 17.72 20.18
CA ASN A 52 1.38 18.98 20.58
C ASN A 52 1.73 20.02 19.51
N ILE A 53 0.73 20.42 18.72
CA ILE A 53 0.86 21.40 17.63
C ILE A 53 1.26 22.77 18.17
N ASP A 54 0.80 23.10 19.37
CA ASP A 54 0.99 24.40 20.02
C ASP A 54 2.19 24.39 20.97
N ALA A 55 3.04 23.35 20.94
CA ALA A 55 4.24 23.28 21.75
C ALA A 55 5.18 24.46 21.45
N GLU A 56 5.63 25.14 22.50
CA GLU A 56 6.64 26.18 22.38
C GLU A 56 7.95 25.60 21.83
N THR A 57 8.61 26.36 20.94
CA THR A 57 9.96 26.05 20.47
C THR A 57 10.96 26.85 21.29
N THR A 58 11.93 26.14 21.89
CA THR A 58 12.95 26.72 22.77
C THR A 58 14.35 26.50 22.22
N TYR A 59 15.31 27.27 22.72
CA TYR A 59 16.71 27.18 22.34
C TYR A 59 17.53 26.46 23.41
N SER A 60 18.53 25.68 22.99
CA SER A 60 19.70 25.37 23.83
C SER A 60 20.77 26.47 23.73
N LYS A 61 20.84 27.16 22.58
CA LYS A 61 21.61 28.40 22.38
C LYS A 61 20.74 29.43 21.65
N LYS A 62 20.51 30.59 22.26
CA LYS A 62 19.62 31.61 21.70
C LYS A 62 20.15 32.14 20.36
N ALA A 63 19.27 32.30 19.37
CA ALA A 63 19.57 32.98 18.13
C ALA A 63 19.61 34.51 18.33
N SER A 64 20.34 35.22 17.47
CA SER A 64 20.38 36.69 17.42
C SER A 64 20.29 37.13 15.98
N ASP A 65 19.16 37.74 15.60
CA ASP A 65 18.93 38.37 14.30
C ASP A 65 19.35 39.86 14.29
N VAL A 66 19.93 40.34 15.38
CA VAL A 66 20.66 41.61 15.48
C VAL A 66 22.16 41.36 15.66
N LYS A 67 22.99 42.35 15.32
CA LYS A 67 24.46 42.23 15.42
C LYS A 67 24.91 42.11 16.90
N PRO A 68 25.86 41.22 17.22
CA PRO A 68 26.47 40.22 16.34
C PRO A 68 25.51 39.05 16.06
N TYR A 69 25.35 38.71 14.77
CA TYR A 69 24.40 37.68 14.33
C TYR A 69 24.80 36.30 14.83
N GLN A 70 23.80 35.52 15.28
CA GLN A 70 24.01 34.16 15.78
C GLN A 70 22.85 33.26 15.34
N ALA A 71 23.15 32.13 14.69
CA ALA A 71 22.12 31.19 14.26
C ALA A 71 21.33 30.61 15.43
N GLY A 72 21.98 30.43 16.59
CA GLY A 72 21.41 29.69 17.71
C GLY A 72 21.29 28.19 17.43
N THR A 73 20.73 27.47 18.39
CA THR A 73 20.48 26.03 18.34
C THR A 73 19.15 25.75 19.01
N ILE A 74 18.18 25.21 18.27
CA ILE A 74 16.92 24.73 18.83
C ILE A 74 17.20 23.59 19.80
N SER A 75 16.51 23.57 20.94
CA SER A 75 16.65 22.50 21.94
C SER A 75 16.27 21.14 21.37
N GLU A 76 16.93 20.08 21.84
CA GLU A 76 16.66 18.71 21.39
C GLU A 76 15.18 18.30 21.59
N SER A 77 14.57 18.75 22.69
CA SER A 77 13.15 18.50 22.97
C SER A 77 12.24 19.16 21.94
N SER A 78 12.56 20.39 21.50
CA SER A 78 11.79 21.09 20.46
C SER A 78 11.99 20.48 19.07
N GLN A 79 13.23 20.08 18.72
CA GLN A 79 13.49 19.35 17.47
C GLN A 79 12.72 18.02 17.43
N LYS A 80 12.72 17.27 18.54
CA LYS A 80 11.96 16.02 18.67
C LYS A 80 10.44 16.25 18.60
N SER A 81 9.94 17.32 19.20
CA SER A 81 8.53 17.70 19.12
C SER A 81 8.10 18.02 17.69
N ALA A 82 8.92 18.80 16.96
CA ALA A 82 8.70 19.10 15.54
C ALA A 82 8.73 17.83 14.68
N LEU A 83 9.72 16.95 14.88
CA LEU A 83 9.82 15.67 14.17
C LEU A 83 8.60 14.79 14.44
N ASN A 84 8.16 14.68 15.70
CA ASN A 84 6.97 13.91 16.05
C ASN A 84 5.71 14.48 15.39
N THR A 85 5.59 15.80 15.27
CA THR A 85 4.47 16.46 14.60
C THR A 85 4.49 16.23 13.08
N MET A 86 5.66 16.33 12.45
CA MET A 86 5.82 16.00 11.03
C MET A 86 5.50 14.52 10.76
N ASN A 87 6.00 13.62 11.60
CA ASN A 87 5.73 12.18 11.48
C ASN A 87 4.27 11.83 11.79
N ALA A 88 3.58 12.61 12.60
CA ALA A 88 2.13 12.50 12.77
C ALA A 88 1.37 12.83 11.49
N ILE A 89 1.73 13.91 10.79
CA ILE A 89 1.16 14.24 9.48
C ILE A 89 1.35 13.06 8.50
N ARG A 90 2.58 12.54 8.41
CA ARG A 90 2.94 11.43 7.52
C ARG A 90 2.22 10.13 7.89
N TYR A 91 2.10 9.83 9.19
CA TYR A 91 1.33 8.70 9.69
C TYR A 91 -0.16 8.81 9.34
N ILE A 92 -0.77 9.98 9.53
CA ILE A 92 -2.17 10.23 9.15
C ILE A 92 -2.37 9.99 7.64
N ALA A 93 -1.43 10.46 6.81
CA ALA A 93 -1.45 10.26 5.35
C ALA A 93 -1.13 8.82 4.91
N GLY A 94 -0.69 7.94 5.82
CA GLY A 94 -0.40 6.54 5.52
C GLY A 94 0.95 6.29 4.86
N ILE A 95 1.93 7.18 5.05
CA ILE A 95 3.29 7.09 4.50
C ILE A 95 4.33 6.98 5.61
N ASP A 96 5.56 6.57 5.24
CA ASP A 96 6.61 6.23 6.20
C ASP A 96 7.15 7.45 6.97
N ALA A 97 7.54 7.25 8.23
CA ALA A 97 8.13 8.29 9.06
C ALA A 97 9.58 8.62 8.66
N VAL A 98 10.03 9.84 8.97
CA VAL A 98 11.38 10.34 8.71
C VAL A 98 12.20 10.53 10.00
N GLY A 99 13.52 10.57 9.86
CA GLY A 99 14.48 10.94 10.89
C GLY A 99 14.94 12.40 10.82
N LEU A 100 15.70 12.84 11.83
CA LEU A 100 16.42 14.11 11.78
C LEU A 100 17.84 13.89 11.22
N ASP A 101 18.28 14.82 10.38
CA ASP A 101 19.67 14.98 10.00
C ASP A 101 20.25 16.25 10.61
N SER A 102 21.40 16.12 11.25
CA SER A 102 22.06 17.24 11.92
C SER A 102 22.59 18.28 10.93
N SER A 103 22.97 17.88 9.71
CA SER A 103 23.42 18.81 8.67
C SER A 103 22.25 19.63 8.13
N TYR A 104 21.10 18.98 7.88
CA TYR A 104 19.87 19.65 7.47
C TYR A 104 19.40 20.64 8.55
N THR A 105 19.43 20.23 9.82
CA THR A 105 19.05 21.11 10.93
C THR A 105 19.93 22.37 11.01
N LYS A 106 21.24 22.24 10.79
CA LYS A 106 22.14 23.40 10.75
C LYS A 106 21.84 24.33 9.56
N MET A 107 21.55 23.77 8.38
CA MET A 107 21.16 24.53 7.20
C MET A 107 19.86 25.32 7.44
N GLU A 108 18.83 24.64 7.91
CA GLU A 108 17.53 25.27 8.16
C GLU A 108 17.59 26.32 9.28
N GLN A 109 18.37 26.08 10.35
CA GLN A 109 18.56 27.08 11.39
C GLN A 109 19.24 28.35 10.87
N ALA A 110 20.23 28.21 9.99
CA ALA A 110 20.85 29.34 9.31
C ALA A 110 19.87 30.01 8.33
N ALA A 111 19.03 29.25 7.62
CA ALA A 111 18.04 29.78 6.70
C ALA A 111 16.99 30.64 7.42
N ALA A 112 16.48 30.16 8.56
CA ALA A 112 15.58 30.92 9.42
C ALA A 112 16.23 32.22 9.92
N LEU A 113 17.52 32.18 10.30
CA LEU A 113 18.25 33.38 10.69
C LEU A 113 18.38 34.37 9.53
N VAL A 114 18.88 33.96 8.37
CA VAL A 114 19.14 34.87 7.25
C VAL A 114 17.84 35.59 6.83
N ASN A 115 16.73 34.85 6.76
CA ASN A 115 15.42 35.44 6.47
C ASN A 115 14.95 36.39 7.59
N SER A 116 15.13 36.01 8.86
CA SER A 116 14.79 36.88 10.01
C SER A 116 15.58 38.19 10.01
N VAL A 117 16.88 38.15 9.67
CA VAL A 117 17.73 39.34 9.59
C VAL A 117 17.30 40.25 8.44
N ASN A 118 16.92 39.67 7.30
CA ASN A 118 16.44 40.43 6.15
C ASN A 118 15.01 40.96 6.34
N GLY A 119 14.26 40.47 7.33
CA GLY A 119 12.86 40.85 7.57
C GLY A 119 11.91 40.44 6.44
N THR A 120 12.32 39.50 5.58
CA THR A 120 11.53 39.01 4.46
C THR A 120 11.78 37.53 4.22
N LEU A 121 10.75 36.81 3.76
CA LEU A 121 10.84 35.40 3.39
C LEU A 121 11.30 35.28 1.92
N SER A 122 12.37 34.53 1.67
CA SER A 122 12.91 34.28 0.34
C SER A 122 13.68 32.96 0.29
N HIS A 123 13.46 32.19 -0.77
CA HIS A 123 14.29 31.03 -1.11
C HIS A 123 15.69 31.43 -1.63
N PHE A 124 15.88 32.71 -1.99
CA PHE A 124 17.13 33.30 -2.46
C PHE A 124 17.42 34.58 -1.67
N PRO A 125 17.67 34.48 -0.35
CA PRO A 125 17.87 35.67 0.47
C PRO A 125 19.17 36.37 0.11
N SER A 126 19.21 37.70 0.18
CA SER A 126 20.44 38.48 0.06
C SER A 126 21.32 38.34 1.31
N LYS A 127 22.64 38.48 1.16
CA LYS A 127 23.58 38.47 2.29
C LYS A 127 23.39 39.71 3.18
N PRO A 128 23.04 39.56 4.48
CA PRO A 128 22.97 40.70 5.37
C PRO A 128 24.33 41.33 5.63
N ALA A 129 24.38 42.67 5.71
CA ALA A 129 25.61 43.40 5.97
C ALA A 129 26.20 43.03 7.34
N GLY A 130 27.45 42.54 7.35
CA GLY A 130 28.14 42.10 8.57
C GLY A 130 27.87 40.66 8.99
N MET A 131 27.12 39.88 8.19
CA MET A 131 27.03 38.44 8.37
C MET A 131 28.25 37.73 7.75
N ALA A 132 28.82 36.77 8.47
CA ALA A 132 29.92 35.96 7.97
C ALA A 132 29.50 35.17 6.72
N ASP A 133 30.39 35.07 5.73
CA ASP A 133 30.12 34.39 4.45
C ASP A 133 29.67 32.95 4.64
N SER A 134 30.33 32.19 5.52
CA SER A 134 29.98 30.79 5.80
C SER A 134 28.57 30.63 6.37
N LEU A 135 28.15 31.54 7.25
CA LEU A 135 26.80 31.51 7.84
C LEU A 135 25.74 31.89 6.80
N TYR A 136 26.02 32.90 5.97
CA TYR A 136 25.14 33.28 4.88
C TYR A 136 24.98 32.15 3.86
N GLN A 137 26.09 31.56 3.40
CA GLN A 137 26.04 30.47 2.40
C GLN A 137 25.28 29.25 2.92
N LEU A 138 25.47 28.91 4.20
CA LEU A 138 24.73 27.84 4.86
C LEU A 138 23.21 28.13 4.89
N GLY A 139 22.84 29.36 5.23
CA GLY A 139 21.44 29.79 5.26
C GLY A 139 20.81 29.93 3.88
N ALA A 140 21.55 30.40 2.88
CA ALA A 140 21.10 30.45 1.49
C ALA A 140 20.86 29.04 0.92
N SER A 141 21.74 28.09 1.26
CA SER A 141 21.59 26.68 0.89
C SER A 141 20.30 26.11 1.49
N GLY A 142 20.11 26.24 2.81
CA GLY A 142 18.87 25.80 3.48
C GLY A 142 17.62 26.44 2.89
N ALA A 143 17.64 27.77 2.70
CA ALA A 143 16.52 28.52 2.13
C ALA A 143 16.11 28.01 0.76
N SER A 144 17.07 27.63 -0.09
CA SER A 144 16.80 27.11 -1.44
C SER A 144 16.34 25.65 -1.49
N SER A 145 16.46 24.90 -0.39
CA SER A 145 16.20 23.45 -0.31
C SER A 145 15.09 23.04 0.66
N GLY A 146 14.44 24.02 1.30
CA GLY A 146 13.50 23.79 2.39
C GLY A 146 12.18 24.53 2.20
N ASN A 147 11.17 24.08 2.95
CA ASN A 147 9.96 24.85 3.17
C ASN A 147 10.29 26.04 4.08
N LEU A 148 9.83 27.24 3.73
CA LEU A 148 10.01 28.45 4.51
C LEU A 148 8.66 28.95 5.01
N SER A 149 8.61 29.55 6.19
CA SER A 149 7.40 30.23 6.66
C SER A 149 7.71 31.37 7.62
N TYR A 150 6.75 32.27 7.72
CA TYR A 150 6.80 33.46 8.55
C TYR A 150 5.51 33.61 9.35
N ALA A 151 5.61 34.09 10.59
CA ALA A 151 4.50 34.58 11.39
C ALA A 151 4.93 35.85 12.13
N SER A 152 4.04 36.85 12.23
CA SER A 152 4.34 38.12 12.92
C SER A 152 4.32 38.02 14.44
N TRP A 153 3.93 36.88 15.01
CA TRP A 153 3.90 36.60 16.43
C TRP A 153 4.78 35.39 16.77
N LYS A 154 5.06 35.19 18.06
CA LYS A 154 5.81 34.02 18.53
C LYS A 154 4.94 32.75 18.40
N CYS A 155 5.35 31.81 17.57
CA CYS A 155 4.75 30.48 17.49
C CYS A 155 5.80 29.38 17.36
N GLY A 156 5.44 28.15 17.74
CA GLY A 156 6.33 26.99 17.67
C GLY A 156 6.34 26.30 16.30
N LEU A 157 7.31 25.43 16.07
CA LEU A 157 7.45 24.64 14.83
C LEU A 157 6.22 23.79 14.49
N GLY A 158 5.48 23.31 15.49
CA GLY A 158 4.24 22.55 15.27
C GLY A 158 3.17 23.37 14.53
N TYR A 159 3.05 24.66 14.84
CA TYR A 159 2.17 25.59 14.13
C TYR A 159 2.59 25.72 12.65
N HIS A 160 3.87 25.92 12.37
CA HIS A 160 4.35 26.05 11.00
C HIS A 160 4.11 24.76 10.18
N LEU A 161 4.31 23.60 10.78
CA LEU A 161 4.02 22.31 10.17
C LEU A 161 2.54 22.16 9.82
N VAL A 162 1.64 22.31 10.80
CA VAL A 162 0.22 21.96 10.60
C VAL A 162 -0.62 23.11 10.06
N LYS A 163 -0.38 24.34 10.52
CA LYS A 163 -1.22 25.51 10.26
C LYS A 163 -0.71 26.40 9.11
N ALA A 164 0.59 26.35 8.80
CA ALA A 164 1.15 27.04 7.64
C ALA A 164 1.36 26.07 6.46
N TRP A 165 2.39 25.23 6.51
CA TRP A 165 2.81 24.40 5.37
C TRP A 165 1.80 23.34 4.95
N MET A 166 1.07 22.72 5.89
CA MET A 166 0.01 21.78 5.53
C MET A 166 -1.30 22.47 5.14
N ASN A 167 -1.51 23.76 5.45
CA ASN A 167 -2.64 24.54 4.95
C ASN A 167 -2.41 24.93 3.49
N ASP A 168 -1.34 25.65 3.19
CA ASP A 168 -0.88 25.94 1.82
C ASP A 168 -1.97 26.44 0.85
N GLY A 169 -3.00 27.07 1.41
CA GLY A 169 -4.24 27.40 0.72
C GLY A 169 -4.42 28.89 0.44
N ASP A 170 -3.40 29.71 0.73
CA ASP A 170 -3.39 31.11 0.34
C ASP A 170 -3.22 31.26 -1.17
N ASP A 171 -3.54 32.44 -1.68
CA ASP A 171 -3.61 32.73 -3.12
C ASP A 171 -2.28 32.53 -3.85
N TYR A 172 -1.15 32.56 -3.13
CA TYR A 172 0.16 32.36 -3.73
C TYR A 172 0.56 30.89 -3.81
N ASN A 173 -0.07 29.99 -3.05
CA ASN A 173 0.38 28.59 -2.91
C ASN A 173 -0.67 27.55 -3.30
N ILE A 174 -1.96 27.90 -3.29
CA ILE A 174 -3.06 26.96 -3.54
C ILE A 174 -2.98 26.26 -4.90
N ASP A 175 -2.32 26.87 -5.89
CA ASP A 175 -2.08 26.31 -7.22
C ASP A 175 -1.21 25.06 -7.21
N ARG A 176 -0.33 24.92 -6.23
CA ARG A 176 0.65 23.83 -6.20
C ARG A 176 0.69 23.04 -4.91
N VAL A 177 0.25 23.64 -3.79
CA VAL A 177 0.36 23.12 -2.42
C VAL A 177 1.75 22.50 -2.15
N GLY A 178 2.79 23.23 -2.56
CA GLY A 178 4.16 22.75 -2.63
C GLY A 178 4.72 22.37 -1.27
N HIS A 179 4.49 23.18 -0.24
CA HIS A 179 4.99 22.91 1.11
C HIS A 179 4.38 21.62 1.68
N ARG A 180 3.07 21.46 1.50
CA ARG A 180 2.36 20.23 1.89
C ARG A 180 2.94 19.01 1.17
N ARG A 181 3.12 19.10 -0.15
CA ARG A 181 3.60 17.97 -0.94
C ARG A 181 5.05 17.60 -0.60
N TRP A 182 5.87 18.56 -0.17
CA TRP A 182 7.19 18.28 0.39
C TRP A 182 7.12 17.48 1.69
N ILE A 183 6.25 17.87 2.63
CA ILE A 183 6.04 17.12 3.89
C ILE A 183 5.52 15.70 3.59
N LEU A 184 4.66 15.57 2.58
CA LEU A 184 4.07 14.31 2.14
C LEU A 184 4.89 13.56 1.08
N ASN A 185 6.15 13.95 0.84
CA ASN A 185 7.05 13.30 -0.10
C ASN A 185 7.37 11.86 0.35
N PRO A 186 6.86 10.80 -0.32
CA PRO A 186 6.98 9.45 0.24
C PRO A 186 8.41 8.88 0.31
N PRO A 187 9.30 9.09 -0.68
CA PRO A 187 10.70 8.66 -0.59
C PRO A 187 11.55 9.37 0.47
N MET A 188 11.09 10.50 1.03
CA MET A 188 11.82 11.24 2.06
C MET A 188 12.16 10.33 3.25
N GLU A 189 13.40 10.34 3.69
CA GLU A 189 13.89 9.55 4.84
C GLU A 189 14.35 10.45 6.00
N LYS A 190 14.81 11.66 5.70
CA LYS A 190 15.37 12.60 6.67
C LYS A 190 14.93 14.04 6.45
N THR A 191 14.87 14.82 7.53
CA THR A 191 14.61 16.27 7.51
C THR A 191 15.49 17.01 8.53
N GLY A 192 15.37 18.33 8.57
CA GLY A 192 15.94 19.20 9.58
C GLY A 192 15.04 20.42 9.78
N PHE A 193 15.14 21.09 10.93
CA PHE A 193 14.31 22.25 11.26
C PHE A 193 15.14 23.45 11.68
N GLY A 194 14.67 24.64 11.31
CA GLY A 194 15.20 25.93 11.72
C GLY A 194 14.11 26.83 12.26
N TRP A 195 14.44 27.64 13.26
CA TRP A 195 13.49 28.51 13.92
C TRP A 195 14.17 29.73 14.55
N VAL A 196 13.72 30.92 14.16
CA VAL A 196 14.15 32.20 14.73
C VAL A 196 12.94 33.02 15.13
N TYR A 197 12.78 33.28 16.43
CA TYR A 197 11.92 34.34 16.92
C TYR A 197 12.78 35.56 17.25
N GLY A 198 12.66 36.59 16.42
CA GLY A 198 13.49 37.78 16.45
C GLY A 198 12.69 39.06 16.29
N SER A 199 13.38 40.11 15.87
CA SER A 199 12.87 41.48 15.72
C SER A 199 11.68 41.62 14.77
N HIS A 200 11.53 40.72 13.79
CA HIS A 200 10.48 40.78 12.78
C HIS A 200 9.34 39.76 12.97
N GLY A 201 9.41 38.92 14.02
CA GLY A 201 8.48 37.81 14.26
C GLY A 201 9.18 36.45 14.24
N THR A 202 8.44 35.39 13.93
CA THR A 202 8.94 34.02 13.83
C THR A 202 9.18 33.62 12.38
N TYR A 203 10.42 33.23 12.09
CA TYR A 203 10.83 32.59 10.84
C TYR A 203 11.12 31.12 11.10
N ALA A 204 10.56 30.24 10.28
CA ALA A 204 10.78 28.81 10.38
C ALA A 204 11.14 28.20 9.02
N ALA A 205 11.98 27.17 9.07
CA ALA A 205 12.50 26.50 7.90
C ALA A 205 12.52 24.97 8.14
N MET A 206 12.25 24.19 7.09
CA MET A 206 12.28 22.72 7.14
C MET A 206 12.88 22.16 5.86
N TYR A 207 13.92 21.33 5.99
CA TYR A 207 14.57 20.73 4.83
C TYR A 207 13.62 19.77 4.12
N ALA A 208 13.46 19.96 2.80
CA ALA A 208 12.42 19.32 2.02
C ALA A 208 12.96 18.36 0.93
N PHE A 209 14.18 18.60 0.43
CA PHE A 209 14.70 17.95 -0.78
C PHE A 209 15.38 16.60 -0.53
N ASP A 210 15.14 15.97 0.62
CA ASP A 210 15.68 14.63 0.88
C ASP A 210 14.96 13.58 0.00
N ASN A 211 15.75 12.84 -0.79
CA ASN A 211 15.30 11.76 -1.68
C ASN A 211 14.14 12.13 -2.63
N TRP A 212 13.95 13.40 -2.99
CA TRP A 212 12.74 13.83 -3.71
C TRP A 212 12.55 13.26 -5.12
N TYR A 213 13.62 12.75 -5.73
CA TYR A 213 13.60 12.15 -7.05
C TYR A 213 13.59 10.61 -7.01
N GLU A 214 13.68 10.01 -5.81
CA GLU A 214 13.75 8.57 -5.66
C GLU A 214 12.39 7.91 -5.95
N PRO A 215 12.38 6.69 -6.54
CA PRO A 215 11.13 6.01 -6.84
C PRO A 215 10.43 5.52 -5.57
N THR A 216 9.11 5.43 -5.63
CA THR A 216 8.29 4.92 -4.52
C THR A 216 7.15 4.05 -5.01
N ASP A 217 6.75 3.10 -4.17
CA ASP A 217 5.53 2.31 -4.39
C ASP A 217 4.27 3.11 -3.97
N TYR A 218 4.39 4.19 -3.18
CA TYR A 218 3.25 5.00 -2.75
C TYR A 218 2.71 5.85 -3.92
N TYR A 219 1.39 5.81 -4.13
CA TYR A 219 0.70 6.67 -5.10
C TYR A 219 -0.71 6.99 -4.60
N GLY A 220 -1.28 8.10 -5.08
CA GLY A 220 -2.56 8.58 -4.58
C GLY A 220 -2.46 8.98 -3.11
N VAL A 221 -1.40 9.70 -2.74
CA VAL A 221 -1.22 10.22 -1.38
C VAL A 221 -2.23 11.35 -1.19
N VAL A 222 -3.21 11.13 -0.32
CA VAL A 222 -4.38 12.00 -0.14
C VAL A 222 -4.23 12.87 1.12
N TRP A 223 -4.59 14.15 1.00
CA TRP A 223 -4.79 15.05 2.12
C TRP A 223 -6.04 15.90 1.86
N PRO A 224 -7.12 15.77 2.65
CA PRO A 224 -7.23 15.03 3.90
C PRO A 224 -7.15 13.50 3.69
N ALA A 225 -6.62 12.82 4.71
CA ALA A 225 -6.48 11.36 4.71
C ALA A 225 -7.83 10.66 4.96
N GLN A 226 -7.89 9.34 4.76
CA GLN A 226 -9.13 8.57 4.88
C GLN A 226 -9.80 8.67 6.26
N ASN A 227 -9.01 8.82 7.33
CA ASN A 227 -9.48 9.26 8.64
C ASN A 227 -8.69 10.51 9.00
N MET A 228 -9.37 11.64 9.17
CA MET A 228 -8.72 12.93 9.31
C MET A 228 -9.08 13.61 10.63
N PRO A 229 -8.12 13.91 11.51
CA PRO A 229 -8.40 14.73 12.66
C PRO A 229 -8.65 16.18 12.25
N VAL A 230 -9.74 16.80 12.73
CA VAL A 230 -10.09 18.20 12.43
C VAL A 230 -9.05 19.20 12.94
N GLU A 231 -8.24 18.81 13.92
CA GLU A 231 -7.13 19.60 14.43
C GLU A 231 -6.00 19.78 13.38
N PHE A 232 -5.92 18.87 12.40
CA PHE A 232 -4.93 18.86 11.31
C PHE A 232 -5.48 19.37 9.97
N PHE A 233 -6.78 19.68 9.87
CA PHE A 233 -7.41 20.11 8.61
C PHE A 233 -8.55 21.10 8.83
N GLY A 234 -8.31 22.36 8.48
CA GLY A 234 -9.29 23.45 8.59
C GLY A 234 -10.10 23.68 7.30
N SER A 235 -11.12 24.53 7.39
CA SER A 235 -11.97 24.91 6.24
C SER A 235 -11.21 25.58 5.09
N SER A 236 -10.14 26.33 5.40
CA SER A 236 -9.30 26.98 4.37
C SER A 236 -8.40 26.01 3.60
N TYR A 237 -8.27 24.76 4.04
CA TYR A 237 -7.28 23.83 3.50
C TYR A 237 -7.80 23.26 2.17
N PRO A 238 -7.05 23.40 1.05
CA PRO A 238 -7.35 22.68 -0.16
C PRO A 238 -7.15 21.17 0.06
N TRP A 239 -8.03 20.38 -0.55
CA TRP A 239 -7.84 18.96 -0.74
C TRP A 239 -6.79 18.74 -1.82
N SER A 240 -5.96 17.71 -1.67
CA SER A 240 -4.90 17.37 -2.60
C SER A 240 -4.71 15.86 -2.71
N ILE A 241 -4.47 15.37 -3.92
CA ILE A 241 -4.12 13.98 -4.21
C ILE A 241 -2.88 13.94 -5.10
N SER A 242 -1.76 13.46 -4.57
CA SER A 242 -0.53 13.26 -5.34
C SER A 242 -0.53 11.89 -6.02
N MET A 243 -0.54 11.87 -7.35
CA MET A 243 -0.72 10.66 -8.16
C MET A 243 0.59 9.94 -8.48
N GLY A 244 1.74 10.61 -8.34
CA GLY A 244 3.06 10.03 -8.64
C GLY A 244 3.37 9.94 -10.14
N LYS A 245 2.56 10.60 -10.98
CA LYS A 245 2.69 10.66 -12.43
C LYS A 245 1.94 11.88 -12.95
N ASP A 246 2.26 12.32 -14.16
CA ASP A 246 1.54 13.43 -14.80
C ASP A 246 0.05 13.11 -14.94
N VAL A 247 -0.76 14.15 -14.72
CA VAL A 247 -2.21 14.09 -14.78
C VAL A 247 -2.69 15.11 -15.82
N ASP A 248 -3.52 14.65 -16.76
CA ASP A 248 -4.16 15.52 -17.73
C ASP A 248 -5.29 16.32 -17.07
N LYS A 249 -5.03 17.62 -16.85
CA LYS A 249 -5.96 18.57 -16.24
C LYS A 249 -7.30 18.63 -16.97
N SER A 250 -7.29 18.51 -18.29
CA SER A 250 -8.48 18.66 -19.14
C SER A 250 -9.44 17.47 -19.04
N ALA A 251 -8.90 16.29 -18.71
CA ALA A 251 -9.66 15.05 -18.57
C ALA A 251 -10.23 14.85 -17.16
N VAL A 252 -9.53 15.33 -16.13
CA VAL A 252 -9.86 15.04 -14.73
C VAL A 252 -11.19 15.68 -14.30
N LYS A 253 -12.00 14.88 -13.61
CA LYS A 253 -13.21 15.32 -12.93
C LYS A 253 -13.27 14.75 -11.53
N VAL A 254 -13.41 15.61 -10.54
CA VAL A 254 -13.59 15.26 -9.13
C VAL A 254 -15.05 15.49 -8.73
N THR A 255 -15.64 14.53 -8.03
CA THR A 255 -16.89 14.69 -7.30
C THR A 255 -16.64 14.46 -5.82
N LEU A 256 -16.95 15.46 -5.00
CA LEU A 256 -16.98 15.37 -3.54
C LEU A 256 -18.45 15.24 -3.11
N ILE A 257 -18.76 14.27 -2.26
CA ILE A 257 -20.13 13.99 -1.79
C ILE A 257 -20.12 13.94 -0.28
N ARG A 258 -20.85 14.83 0.39
CA ARG A 258 -21.08 14.74 1.84
C ARG A 258 -22.14 13.67 2.10
N GLN A 259 -21.85 12.71 2.97
CA GLN A 259 -22.73 11.56 3.14
C GLN A 259 -24.00 11.87 3.94
N SER A 260 -23.96 12.84 4.86
CA SER A 260 -25.10 13.14 5.74
C SER A 260 -26.32 13.68 4.99
N ASP A 261 -26.11 14.47 3.94
CA ASP A 261 -27.18 15.12 3.16
C ASP A 261 -27.07 14.89 1.65
N GLN A 262 -26.10 14.08 1.21
CA GLN A 262 -25.80 13.80 -0.20
C GLN A 262 -25.47 15.05 -1.04
N LYS A 263 -25.09 16.17 -0.41
CA LYS A 263 -24.65 17.37 -1.12
C LYS A 263 -23.39 17.06 -1.93
N LYS A 264 -23.34 17.56 -3.16
CA LYS A 264 -22.27 17.30 -4.12
C LYS A 264 -21.57 18.59 -4.53
N TRP A 265 -20.26 18.48 -4.69
CA TRP A 265 -19.41 19.49 -5.33
C TRP A 265 -18.67 18.81 -6.49
N ALA A 266 -18.58 19.49 -7.62
CA ALA A 266 -17.90 19.03 -8.81
C ALA A 266 -16.74 19.96 -9.16
N PHE A 267 -15.61 19.37 -9.55
CA PHE A 267 -14.41 20.11 -9.92
C PHE A 267 -13.82 19.55 -11.21
N SER A 268 -13.56 20.43 -12.15
CA SER A 268 -12.94 20.17 -13.44
C SER A 268 -12.37 21.46 -13.99
N GLU A 269 -11.55 21.38 -15.04
CA GLU A 269 -11.01 22.58 -15.70
C GLU A 269 -12.11 23.50 -16.24
N LYS A 270 -13.22 22.94 -16.72
CA LYS A 270 -14.33 23.71 -17.32
C LYS A 270 -15.23 24.39 -16.29
N LYS A 271 -15.39 23.78 -15.11
CA LYS A 271 -16.27 24.26 -14.03
C LYS A 271 -15.86 23.64 -12.70
N ALA A 272 -15.81 24.46 -11.66
CA ALA A 272 -15.51 24.06 -10.29
C ALA A 272 -16.46 24.74 -9.30
N ASP A 273 -16.95 23.99 -8.30
CA ASP A 273 -17.70 24.51 -7.15
C ASP A 273 -16.71 25.02 -6.07
N GLY A 274 -15.89 25.99 -6.45
CA GLY A 274 -14.78 26.56 -5.67
C GLY A 274 -13.46 26.50 -6.44
N TYR A 275 -12.37 26.16 -5.77
CA TYR A 275 -11.04 26.08 -6.40
C TYR A 275 -10.78 24.71 -7.03
N PHE A 276 -10.12 24.69 -8.20
CA PHE A 276 -9.61 23.47 -8.83
C PHE A 276 -8.31 23.75 -9.60
N ASN A 277 -7.30 22.90 -9.40
CA ASN A 277 -6.13 22.84 -10.26
C ASN A 277 -5.56 21.43 -10.38
N VAL A 278 -4.76 21.21 -11.42
CA VAL A 278 -3.84 20.07 -11.50
C VAL A 278 -2.44 20.62 -11.74
N GLU A 279 -1.50 20.20 -10.90
CA GLU A 279 -0.12 20.67 -10.92
C GLU A 279 0.82 19.47 -11.19
N ASN A 280 1.65 19.55 -12.23
CA ASN A 280 2.50 18.45 -12.70
C ASN A 280 4.01 18.63 -12.43
N SER A 281 4.43 19.75 -11.84
CA SER A 281 5.81 19.99 -11.41
C SER A 281 6.18 19.10 -10.23
N ASN A 282 7.48 19.04 -9.94
CA ASN A 282 8.03 18.17 -8.91
C ASN A 282 8.04 18.87 -7.54
N TYR A 283 6.98 18.64 -6.75
CA TYR A 283 6.98 18.91 -5.32
C TYR A 283 6.70 17.58 -4.61
N GLY A 284 7.75 16.82 -4.28
CA GLY A 284 7.69 15.45 -3.75
C GLY A 284 7.19 14.37 -4.72
N GLN A 285 6.05 14.58 -5.38
CA GLN A 285 5.51 13.71 -6.42
C GLN A 285 4.88 14.53 -7.54
N LYS A 286 4.99 14.07 -8.79
CA LYS A 286 4.28 14.65 -9.94
C LYS A 286 2.77 14.37 -9.92
N GLY A 287 2.03 15.26 -10.58
CA GLY A 287 0.60 15.19 -10.78
C GLY A 287 -0.19 15.24 -9.48
N CYS A 288 -0.42 16.44 -8.99
CA CYS A 288 -1.26 16.71 -7.85
C CYS A 288 -2.61 17.27 -8.30
N ILE A 289 -3.69 16.59 -7.96
CA ILE A 289 -5.06 17.10 -8.16
C ILE A 289 -5.42 17.89 -6.90
N ILE A 290 -5.76 19.17 -7.06
CA ILE A 290 -6.00 20.10 -5.97
C ILE A 290 -7.40 20.69 -6.12
N PHE A 291 -8.19 20.70 -5.05
CA PHE A 291 -9.50 21.34 -5.06
C PHE A 291 -9.91 21.85 -3.68
N ARG A 292 -10.72 22.91 -3.63
CA ARG A 292 -11.27 23.44 -2.37
C ARG A 292 -12.73 23.83 -2.58
N PRO A 293 -13.71 23.13 -1.98
CA PRO A 293 -15.10 23.57 -2.03
C PRO A 293 -15.28 24.92 -1.35
N GLU A 294 -16.15 25.77 -1.89
CA GLU A 294 -16.56 27.00 -1.23
C GLU A 294 -17.42 26.72 0.00
N ASN A 295 -17.25 27.54 1.05
CA ASN A 295 -18.09 27.59 2.23
C ASN A 295 -18.30 26.23 2.94
N LEU A 296 -17.27 25.39 2.95
CA LEU A 296 -17.29 24.10 3.64
C LEU A 296 -16.44 24.13 4.91
N SER A 297 -17.04 23.71 6.02
CA SER A 297 -16.35 23.42 7.28
C SER A 297 -16.46 21.93 7.59
N TYR A 298 -15.57 21.45 8.45
CA TYR A 298 -15.47 20.04 8.81
C TYR A 298 -15.63 19.88 10.31
N GLN A 299 -16.54 19.00 10.71
CA GLN A 299 -16.81 18.66 12.09
C GLN A 299 -16.50 17.19 12.35
N PRO A 300 -16.16 16.81 13.61
CA PRO A 300 -16.07 15.40 13.98
C PRO A 300 -17.35 14.64 13.62
N GLY A 301 -17.20 13.51 12.92
CA GLY A 301 -18.31 12.70 12.41
C GLY A 301 -18.65 12.95 10.94
N ASP A 302 -18.23 14.08 10.37
CA ASP A 302 -18.46 14.35 8.95
C ASP A 302 -17.77 13.29 8.09
N THR A 303 -18.50 12.82 7.08
CA THR A 303 -18.00 11.82 6.14
C THR A 303 -18.21 12.29 4.71
N PHE A 304 -17.15 12.22 3.91
CA PHE A 304 -17.17 12.62 2.51
C PHE A 304 -16.66 11.49 1.62
N GLU A 305 -17.36 11.24 0.51
CA GLU A 305 -16.89 10.37 -0.56
C GLU A 305 -16.25 11.23 -1.65
N VAL A 306 -15.04 10.86 -2.06
CA VAL A 306 -14.32 11.46 -3.19
C VAL A 306 -14.34 10.46 -4.34
N LYS A 307 -14.69 10.93 -5.54
CA LYS A 307 -14.62 10.17 -6.79
C LYS A 307 -13.84 10.98 -7.81
N ILE A 308 -12.82 10.38 -8.41
CA ILE A 308 -12.02 11.00 -9.47
C ILE A 308 -12.08 10.11 -10.70
N THR A 309 -12.44 10.74 -11.82
CA THR A 309 -12.54 10.13 -13.15
C THR A 309 -11.70 10.93 -14.16
N GLY A 310 -11.50 10.39 -15.36
CA GLY A 310 -10.60 10.98 -16.35
C GLY A 310 -9.12 10.60 -16.15
N LEU A 311 -8.86 9.62 -15.28
CA LEU A 311 -7.56 9.01 -15.03
C LEU A 311 -7.53 7.59 -15.62
N ASP A 312 -6.33 7.05 -15.90
CA ASP A 312 -6.16 5.64 -16.35
C ASP A 312 -6.82 4.63 -15.39
N GLN A 313 -6.77 4.94 -14.09
CA GLN A 313 -7.43 4.17 -13.04
C GLN A 313 -8.37 5.09 -12.26
N LYS A 314 -9.62 4.66 -12.10
CA LYS A 314 -10.57 5.38 -11.24
C LYS A 314 -10.06 5.43 -9.80
N VAL A 315 -10.11 6.63 -9.21
CA VAL A 315 -9.80 6.82 -7.79
C VAL A 315 -11.11 7.07 -7.04
N SER A 316 -11.31 6.36 -5.95
CA SER A 316 -12.42 6.63 -5.04
C SER A 316 -12.05 6.25 -3.61
N TYR A 317 -12.31 7.15 -2.68
CA TYR A 317 -12.04 6.96 -1.26
C TYR A 317 -13.02 7.76 -0.39
N THR A 318 -13.07 7.41 0.89
CA THR A 318 -13.90 8.10 1.89
C THR A 318 -12.98 8.76 2.91
N VAL A 319 -13.31 10.00 3.27
CA VAL A 319 -12.71 10.76 4.35
C VAL A 319 -13.70 10.84 5.50
N LYS A 320 -13.27 10.39 6.68
CA LYS A 320 -14.03 10.52 7.93
C LYS A 320 -13.31 11.49 8.86
N PHE A 321 -13.94 12.62 9.13
CA PHE A 321 -13.43 13.59 10.09
C PHE A 321 -13.73 13.14 11.52
N PHE A 322 -12.78 13.37 12.42
CA PHE A 322 -12.92 13.06 13.84
C PHE A 322 -12.13 14.07 14.68
N SER A 323 -12.37 14.13 15.98
CA SER A 323 -11.52 14.90 16.91
C SER A 323 -10.57 13.97 17.66
N ILE A 324 -9.33 14.43 17.85
CA ILE A 324 -8.36 13.73 18.70
C ILE A 324 -8.77 13.73 20.18
N ASN A 325 -9.51 14.76 20.62
CA ASN A 325 -9.84 15.02 22.02
C ASN A 325 -11.21 14.46 22.44
N SER A 326 -12.05 14.02 21.51
CA SER A 326 -13.35 13.45 21.86
C SER A 326 -13.21 12.01 22.39
N SER A 327 -13.70 11.80 23.61
CA SER A 327 -13.92 10.49 24.25
C SER A 327 -15.10 9.72 23.67
N ALA A 328 -15.79 10.28 22.65
CA ALA A 328 -16.70 9.54 21.79
C ALA A 328 -15.91 8.52 20.97
N GLU A 329 -15.46 7.48 21.66
CA GLU A 329 -14.99 6.23 21.11
C GLU A 329 -16.21 5.60 20.45
N SER A 330 -16.29 5.66 19.12
CA SER A 330 -16.93 4.55 18.45
C SER A 330 -15.99 3.36 18.70
N ASP A 331 -16.26 2.62 19.77
CA ASP A 331 -15.81 1.24 19.95
C ASP A 331 -16.39 0.40 18.80
N GLU A 332 -15.92 0.68 17.58
CA GLU A 332 -16.13 -0.22 16.47
C GLU A 332 -15.34 -1.49 16.81
N LYS A 333 -16.06 -2.48 17.37
CA LYS A 333 -15.57 -3.86 17.56
C LYS A 333 -14.66 -4.22 16.38
N GLN A 334 -13.41 -4.57 16.68
CA GLN A 334 -12.47 -4.97 15.65
C GLN A 334 -13.04 -6.10 14.80
N LYS A 335 -13.20 -5.83 13.51
CA LYS A 335 -13.67 -6.79 12.49
C LYS A 335 -12.57 -7.82 12.23
N GLU A 336 -12.98 -9.07 12.02
CA GLU A 336 -12.04 -10.12 11.65
C GLU A 336 -11.62 -9.97 10.18
N SER A 337 -10.30 -10.00 9.93
CA SER A 337 -9.79 -10.17 8.57
C SER A 337 -9.94 -11.63 8.14
N LYS A 338 -10.31 -11.84 6.90
CA LYS A 338 -10.51 -13.15 6.28
C LYS A 338 -9.78 -13.20 4.95
N ILE A 339 -8.78 -14.07 4.89
CA ILE A 339 -8.04 -14.35 3.66
C ILE A 339 -8.71 -15.49 2.89
N THR A 340 -9.00 -15.25 1.62
CA THR A 340 -9.52 -16.24 0.67
C THR A 340 -8.44 -16.57 -0.34
N ALA A 341 -7.94 -17.80 -0.28
CA ALA A 341 -6.98 -18.39 -1.22
C ALA A 341 -7.23 -19.90 -1.27
N LYS A 342 -6.90 -20.53 -2.42
CA LYS A 342 -7.05 -21.98 -2.65
C LYS A 342 -5.69 -22.66 -2.67
N ASN A 343 -5.66 -23.96 -2.38
CA ASN A 343 -4.48 -24.78 -2.65
C ASN A 343 -4.19 -24.81 -4.15
N ILE A 344 -2.91 -24.85 -4.51
CA ILE A 344 -2.46 -24.71 -5.89
C ILE A 344 -1.71 -25.97 -6.30
N THR A 345 -2.06 -26.50 -7.48
CA THR A 345 -1.30 -27.56 -8.13
C THR A 345 -0.85 -27.07 -9.50
N LYS A 346 0.45 -27.15 -9.77
CA LYS A 346 1.03 -26.78 -11.07
C LYS A 346 2.02 -27.83 -11.53
N THR A 347 2.15 -27.97 -12.84
CA THR A 347 3.25 -28.73 -13.46
C THR A 347 4.45 -27.81 -13.55
N PHE A 348 5.66 -28.34 -13.32
CA PHE A 348 6.90 -27.55 -13.34
C PHE A 348 7.20 -26.83 -14.66
N SER A 349 6.51 -27.16 -15.76
CA SER A 349 6.55 -26.39 -17.01
C SER A 349 5.89 -25.01 -16.93
N THR A 350 5.23 -24.68 -15.81
CA THR A 350 4.67 -23.35 -15.55
C THR A 350 5.78 -22.43 -15.05
N THR A 351 6.16 -21.41 -15.81
CA THR A 351 7.27 -20.50 -15.47
C THR A 351 6.94 -19.65 -14.24
N THR A 352 5.82 -18.94 -14.25
CA THR A 352 5.31 -18.15 -13.12
C THR A 352 3.78 -18.17 -13.05
N PHE A 353 3.21 -17.86 -11.88
CA PHE A 353 1.77 -17.66 -11.69
C PHE A 353 1.46 -16.87 -10.42
N SER A 354 0.28 -16.24 -10.35
CA SER A 354 -0.18 -15.49 -9.16
C SER A 354 -1.01 -16.37 -8.21
N ILE A 355 -0.87 -16.14 -6.90
CA ILE A 355 -1.65 -16.82 -5.85
C ILE A 355 -3.13 -16.41 -5.89
N ASN A 356 -3.43 -15.20 -6.39
CA ASN A 356 -4.79 -14.63 -6.45
C ASN A 356 -5.50 -14.64 -5.09
N ALA A 357 -4.77 -14.39 -4.01
CA ALA A 357 -5.34 -14.24 -2.67
C ALA A 357 -6.18 -12.97 -2.59
N LYS A 358 -7.33 -13.07 -1.91
CA LYS A 358 -8.23 -11.95 -1.62
C LYS A 358 -8.39 -11.79 -0.11
N THR A 359 -8.67 -10.59 0.35
CA THR A 359 -8.97 -10.30 1.77
C THR A 359 -10.08 -9.27 1.87
N ASN A 360 -10.87 -9.34 2.95
CA ASN A 360 -11.80 -8.26 3.35
C ASN A 360 -11.12 -7.23 4.28
N GLY A 361 -9.93 -7.54 4.80
CA GLY A 361 -9.15 -6.66 5.66
C GLY A 361 -8.38 -5.60 4.88
N LYS A 362 -8.08 -4.48 5.53
CA LYS A 362 -7.38 -3.33 4.92
C LYS A 362 -5.85 -3.37 5.03
N GLY A 363 -5.31 -4.34 5.76
CA GLY A 363 -3.88 -4.43 6.00
C GLY A 363 -3.07 -4.87 4.78
N LYS A 364 -1.78 -4.51 4.79
CA LYS A 364 -0.81 -4.97 3.79
C LYS A 364 -0.72 -6.49 3.80
N MET A 365 -0.85 -7.11 2.61
CA MET A 365 -0.75 -8.56 2.45
C MET A 365 0.69 -8.98 2.13
N THR A 366 1.17 -10.01 2.81
CA THR A 366 2.52 -10.55 2.65
C THR A 366 2.49 -12.07 2.47
N TYR A 367 3.55 -12.59 1.84
CA TYR A 367 3.65 -14.00 1.44
C TYR A 367 5.00 -14.57 1.88
N LYS A 368 4.99 -15.80 2.38
CA LYS A 368 6.21 -16.55 2.71
C LYS A 368 6.07 -18.00 2.28
N VAL A 369 7.05 -18.49 1.53
CA VAL A 369 7.16 -19.91 1.16
C VAL A 369 7.95 -20.63 2.26
N ALA A 370 7.48 -21.82 2.68
CA ALA A 370 8.14 -22.60 3.73
C ALA A 370 9.42 -23.31 3.23
N ASP A 371 9.43 -23.77 1.98
CA ASP A 371 10.59 -24.42 1.36
C ASP A 371 10.99 -23.68 0.07
N GLU A 372 11.97 -22.79 0.20
CA GLU A 372 12.46 -21.95 -0.88
C GLU A 372 13.24 -22.71 -1.96
N LYS A 373 13.53 -24.01 -1.76
CA LYS A 373 14.10 -24.89 -2.79
C LYS A 373 13.04 -25.35 -3.78
N ILE A 374 11.76 -25.33 -3.39
CA ILE A 374 10.63 -25.73 -4.25
C ILE A 374 10.10 -24.54 -5.05
N ALA A 375 9.95 -23.37 -4.42
CA ALA A 375 9.44 -22.16 -5.07
C ALA A 375 9.92 -20.87 -4.38
N ALA A 376 9.82 -19.74 -5.08
CA ALA A 376 9.92 -18.40 -4.50
C ALA A 376 8.61 -17.64 -4.70
N VAL A 377 8.33 -16.66 -3.84
CA VAL A 377 7.17 -15.77 -3.96
C VAL A 377 7.61 -14.32 -3.81
N SER A 378 7.15 -13.45 -4.70
CA SER A 378 7.43 -12.01 -4.63
C SER A 378 6.50 -11.30 -3.63
N LYS A 379 6.81 -10.04 -3.31
CA LYS A 379 5.95 -9.17 -2.48
C LYS A 379 4.52 -9.03 -3.06
N LYS A 380 4.36 -9.13 -4.39
CA LYS A 380 3.07 -9.06 -5.10
C LYS A 380 2.33 -10.42 -5.19
N GLY A 381 2.86 -11.47 -4.58
CA GLY A 381 2.22 -12.80 -4.60
C GLY A 381 2.40 -13.58 -5.91
N VAL A 382 3.39 -13.21 -6.73
CA VAL A 382 3.79 -13.96 -7.93
C VAL A 382 4.77 -15.05 -7.54
N VAL A 383 4.48 -16.29 -7.93
CA VAL A 383 5.26 -17.49 -7.59
C VAL A 383 6.12 -17.93 -8.77
N THR A 384 7.38 -18.25 -8.50
CA THR A 384 8.33 -18.84 -9.45
C THR A 384 8.73 -20.24 -8.97
N LEU A 385 8.60 -21.25 -9.82
CA LEU A 385 8.88 -22.64 -9.49
C LEU A 385 10.37 -22.96 -9.66
N LYS A 386 10.99 -23.62 -8.67
CA LYS A 386 12.41 -24.01 -8.69
C LYS A 386 12.61 -25.53 -8.75
N ASN A 387 11.74 -26.31 -8.11
CA ASN A 387 11.84 -27.77 -8.09
C ASN A 387 10.47 -28.47 -7.97
N TYR A 388 10.45 -29.79 -8.12
CA TYR A 388 9.28 -30.61 -7.82
C TYR A 388 9.15 -30.79 -6.31
N GLY A 389 7.92 -30.91 -5.82
CA GLY A 389 7.67 -31.13 -4.41
C GLY A 389 6.37 -30.52 -3.95
N GLU A 390 6.12 -30.61 -2.65
CA GLU A 390 5.03 -29.93 -1.98
C GLU A 390 5.61 -28.96 -0.94
N THR A 391 5.08 -27.75 -0.90
CA THR A 391 5.44 -26.74 0.10
C THR A 391 4.22 -25.97 0.58
N LYS A 392 4.35 -25.26 1.69
CA LYS A 392 3.30 -24.39 2.24
C LYS A 392 3.62 -22.94 1.91
N ILE A 393 2.59 -22.18 1.57
CA ILE A 393 2.66 -20.73 1.42
C ILE A 393 1.82 -20.11 2.52
N LYS A 394 2.47 -19.36 3.42
CA LYS A 394 1.79 -18.56 4.43
C LYS A 394 1.47 -17.19 3.82
N ILE A 395 0.21 -16.81 3.91
CA ILE A 395 -0.34 -15.52 3.50
C ILE A 395 -0.75 -14.81 4.78
N ARG A 396 -0.27 -13.59 4.99
CA ARG A 396 -0.62 -12.77 6.15
C ARG A 396 -1.21 -11.46 5.68
N VAL A 397 -2.27 -11.01 6.34
CA VAL A 397 -2.76 -9.63 6.28
C VAL A 397 -2.49 -9.01 7.64
N ALA A 398 -1.77 -7.89 7.67
CA ALA A 398 -1.49 -7.17 8.91
C ALA A 398 -2.80 -6.62 9.52
N ALA A 399 -2.79 -6.33 10.82
CA ALA A 399 -3.84 -5.50 11.40
C ALA A 399 -3.75 -4.11 10.76
N SER A 400 -4.90 -3.55 10.43
CA SER A 400 -4.99 -2.20 9.88
C SER A 400 -6.42 -1.73 9.99
N GLY A 401 -6.60 -0.52 10.50
CA GLY A 401 -7.92 0.01 10.73
C GLY A 401 -8.63 -0.67 11.89
N ASN A 402 -9.92 -0.89 11.72
CA ASN A 402 -10.72 -1.71 12.63
C ASN A 402 -10.58 -3.21 12.32
N TYR A 403 -9.64 -3.66 11.49
CA TYR A 403 -9.48 -5.08 11.16
C TYR A 403 -8.30 -5.72 11.89
N LYS A 404 -8.52 -6.87 12.50
CA LYS A 404 -7.45 -7.68 13.10
C LYS A 404 -6.53 -8.26 12.03
N ALA A 405 -5.29 -8.57 12.42
CA ALA A 405 -4.40 -9.36 11.58
C ALA A 405 -4.99 -10.76 11.36
N ALA A 406 -4.78 -11.32 10.16
CA ALA A 406 -5.14 -12.70 9.89
C ALA A 406 -4.05 -13.42 9.09
N GLU A 407 -4.02 -14.74 9.23
CA GLU A 407 -3.13 -15.61 8.47
C GLU A 407 -3.91 -16.73 7.82
N LYS A 408 -3.43 -17.16 6.66
CA LYS A 408 -3.90 -18.35 5.97
C LYS A 408 -2.73 -19.08 5.35
N THR A 409 -2.70 -20.39 5.52
CA THR A 409 -1.71 -21.24 4.86
C THR A 409 -2.37 -22.04 3.76
N ILE A 410 -1.78 -22.02 2.56
CA ILE A 410 -2.18 -22.86 1.44
C ILE A 410 -1.05 -23.84 1.08
N THR A 411 -1.42 -24.95 0.46
CA THR A 411 -0.46 -25.93 -0.09
C THR A 411 -0.18 -25.64 -1.56
N LEU A 412 1.09 -25.60 -1.94
CA LEU A 412 1.57 -25.61 -3.32
C LEU A 412 2.16 -26.99 -3.65
N THR A 413 1.56 -27.68 -4.61
CA THR A 413 2.06 -28.95 -5.14
C THR A 413 2.62 -28.75 -6.55
N VAL A 414 3.91 -29.00 -6.71
CA VAL A 414 4.63 -28.91 -7.99
C VAL A 414 4.84 -30.31 -8.56
N LYS A 415 4.07 -30.64 -9.59
CA LYS A 415 4.12 -31.95 -10.25
C LYS A 415 5.30 -32.04 -11.22
N PRO A 416 5.96 -33.22 -11.29
CA PRO A 416 6.91 -33.52 -12.35
C PRO A 416 6.33 -33.31 -13.75
N VAL A 417 7.18 -32.95 -14.70
CA VAL A 417 6.80 -32.89 -16.12
C VAL A 417 6.47 -34.29 -16.66
N LYS A 418 5.74 -34.33 -17.79
CA LYS A 418 5.41 -35.59 -18.46
C LYS A 418 6.69 -36.34 -18.84
N ALA A 419 6.79 -37.62 -18.44
CA ALA A 419 7.98 -38.43 -18.67
C ALA A 419 8.17 -38.70 -20.17
N LYS A 420 9.41 -38.54 -20.66
CA LYS A 420 9.76 -38.78 -22.06
C LYS A 420 10.22 -40.23 -22.25
N THR A 421 9.34 -41.06 -22.81
CA THR A 421 9.64 -42.47 -23.11
C THR A 421 10.67 -42.62 -24.22
N GLY A 422 11.51 -43.66 -24.12
CA GLY A 422 12.45 -44.11 -25.14
C GLY A 422 11.94 -45.37 -25.83
N SER A 423 12.77 -46.41 -25.93
CA SER A 423 12.40 -47.67 -26.58
C SER A 423 11.53 -48.58 -25.69
N LEU A 424 10.64 -49.35 -26.32
CA LEU A 424 9.89 -50.44 -25.70
C LEU A 424 10.04 -51.68 -26.60
N LYS A 425 10.68 -52.74 -26.11
CA LYS A 425 10.97 -53.94 -26.91
C LYS A 425 10.74 -55.22 -26.12
N SER A 426 10.22 -56.26 -26.76
CA SER A 426 10.21 -57.63 -26.22
C SER A 426 11.37 -58.41 -26.83
N THR A 427 12.36 -58.78 -26.02
CA THR A 427 13.54 -59.52 -26.48
C THR A 427 13.56 -60.98 -26.02
N ALA A 428 12.75 -61.35 -25.02
CA ALA A 428 12.67 -62.69 -24.46
C ALA A 428 11.21 -63.09 -24.13
N LYS A 429 10.94 -64.40 -24.11
CA LYS A 429 9.62 -65.00 -23.83
C LYS A 429 8.94 -64.37 -22.61
N GLY A 430 7.68 -63.98 -22.76
CA GLY A 430 6.87 -63.46 -21.65
C GLY A 430 7.45 -62.21 -20.95
N SER A 431 8.19 -61.35 -21.66
CA SER A 431 8.80 -60.14 -21.08
C SER A 431 8.94 -58.98 -22.06
N PHE A 432 9.06 -57.75 -21.55
CA PHE A 432 9.48 -56.57 -22.31
C PHE A 432 10.43 -55.69 -21.50
N ALA A 433 11.22 -54.86 -22.18
CA ALA A 433 12.08 -53.84 -21.58
C ALA A 433 11.66 -52.45 -22.05
N LEU A 434 11.45 -51.54 -21.10
CA LEU A 434 11.17 -50.13 -21.34
C LEU A 434 12.43 -49.30 -21.03
N LYS A 435 12.79 -48.35 -21.91
CA LYS A 435 13.79 -47.31 -21.69
C LYS A 435 13.14 -45.92 -21.70
N TRP A 436 13.69 -44.95 -20.98
CA TRP A 436 13.19 -43.57 -20.92
C TRP A 436 14.31 -42.55 -20.68
N LYS A 437 14.05 -41.27 -20.94
CA LYS A 437 15.00 -40.18 -20.63
C LYS A 437 14.99 -39.88 -19.13
N GLN A 438 16.17 -39.62 -18.57
CA GLN A 438 16.29 -39.25 -17.16
C GLN A 438 15.61 -37.91 -16.85
N ASP A 439 14.82 -37.89 -15.79
CA ASP A 439 14.32 -36.68 -15.15
C ASP A 439 15.18 -36.39 -13.90
N LYS A 440 16.14 -35.47 -14.03
CA LYS A 440 17.12 -35.16 -12.96
C LYS A 440 16.48 -34.64 -11.68
N LYS A 441 15.25 -34.08 -11.74
CA LYS A 441 14.54 -33.51 -10.59
C LYS A 441 13.61 -34.52 -9.88
N ALA A 442 13.27 -35.63 -10.55
CA ALA A 442 12.44 -36.69 -10.00
C ALA A 442 13.17 -37.49 -8.91
N THR A 443 12.39 -38.15 -8.05
CA THR A 443 12.91 -39.22 -7.16
C THR A 443 13.03 -40.52 -7.95
N GLY A 444 12.04 -40.83 -8.77
CA GLY A 444 11.99 -42.08 -9.53
C GLY A 444 10.82 -42.11 -10.51
N TYR A 445 10.43 -43.31 -10.92
CA TYR A 445 9.40 -43.53 -11.94
C TYR A 445 8.38 -44.58 -11.52
N ILE A 446 7.16 -44.48 -12.03
CA ILE A 446 6.13 -45.50 -11.90
C ILE A 446 5.77 -45.95 -13.31
N ILE A 447 5.95 -47.25 -13.57
CA ILE A 447 5.60 -47.90 -14.83
C ILE A 447 4.28 -48.62 -14.60
N GLN A 448 3.28 -48.34 -15.44
CA GLN A 448 2.04 -49.09 -15.49
C GLN A 448 1.97 -49.90 -16.78
N TYR A 449 1.41 -51.09 -16.69
CA TYR A 449 1.16 -51.94 -17.85
C TYR A 449 -0.15 -52.73 -17.67
N SER A 450 -0.86 -52.94 -18.77
CA SER A 450 -2.13 -53.68 -18.80
C SER A 450 -2.35 -54.35 -20.17
N THR A 451 -3.22 -55.35 -20.22
CA THR A 451 -3.79 -55.86 -21.48
C THR A 451 -4.93 -54.99 -22.00
N ASP A 452 -5.41 -54.04 -21.20
CA ASP A 452 -6.43 -53.06 -21.56
C ASP A 452 -5.78 -51.70 -21.88
N LYS A 453 -6.10 -51.15 -23.06
CA LYS A 453 -5.55 -49.89 -23.57
C LYS A 453 -5.95 -48.69 -22.70
N ARG A 454 -7.11 -48.75 -22.06
CA ARG A 454 -7.64 -47.66 -21.22
C ARG A 454 -7.04 -47.65 -19.82
N PHE A 455 -6.36 -48.75 -19.43
CA PHE A 455 -5.86 -48.96 -18.08
C PHE A 455 -6.99 -48.87 -17.03
N GLU A 456 -8.15 -49.44 -17.33
CA GLU A 456 -9.27 -49.57 -16.40
C GLU A 456 -9.28 -50.96 -15.74
N LYS A 457 -8.85 -51.99 -16.48
CA LYS A 457 -8.79 -53.38 -16.01
C LYS A 457 -7.36 -53.91 -16.00
N ASN A 458 -7.07 -54.86 -15.11
CA ASN A 458 -5.81 -55.63 -15.07
C ASN A 458 -4.53 -54.77 -15.06
N VAL A 459 -4.58 -53.59 -14.44
CA VAL A 459 -3.45 -52.66 -14.39
C VAL A 459 -2.45 -53.12 -13.35
N LYS A 460 -1.25 -53.47 -13.82
CA LYS A 460 -0.11 -53.76 -12.96
C LYS A 460 0.82 -52.54 -12.92
N SER A 461 1.51 -52.36 -11.81
CA SER A 461 2.45 -51.25 -11.63
C SER A 461 3.78 -51.70 -11.03
N THR A 462 4.84 -50.96 -11.33
CA THR A 462 6.18 -51.14 -10.77
C THR A 462 6.81 -49.78 -10.52
N THR A 463 7.34 -49.60 -9.31
CA THR A 463 8.05 -48.39 -8.90
C THR A 463 9.55 -48.59 -9.10
N VAL A 464 10.20 -47.62 -9.71
CA VAL A 464 11.65 -47.50 -9.83
C VAL A 464 12.06 -46.34 -8.93
N SER A 465 12.77 -46.64 -7.84
CA SER A 465 13.05 -45.68 -6.75
C SER A 465 14.19 -44.71 -7.04
N SER A 466 14.99 -44.95 -8.07
CA SER A 466 16.12 -44.11 -8.48
C SER A 466 15.84 -43.39 -9.78
N ASN A 467 16.10 -42.08 -9.81
CA ASN A 467 15.98 -41.28 -11.02
C ASN A 467 17.06 -41.60 -12.06
N ARG A 468 18.19 -42.19 -11.63
CA ARG A 468 19.31 -42.59 -12.49
C ARG A 468 19.02 -43.85 -13.29
N THR A 469 18.08 -44.68 -12.81
CA THR A 469 17.63 -45.85 -13.55
C THR A 469 16.72 -45.41 -14.69
N THR A 470 17.18 -45.64 -15.92
CA THR A 470 16.49 -45.23 -17.16
C THR A 470 16.00 -46.42 -17.99
N SER A 471 16.03 -47.63 -17.43
CA SER A 471 15.45 -48.82 -18.04
C SER A 471 14.93 -49.83 -17.02
N LYS A 472 13.93 -50.64 -17.42
CA LYS A 472 13.42 -51.76 -16.61
C LYS A 472 12.89 -52.88 -17.50
N LYS A 473 13.29 -54.12 -17.20
CA LYS A 473 12.68 -55.34 -17.73
C LYS A 473 11.50 -55.76 -16.86
N ILE A 474 10.35 -56.01 -17.48
CA ILE A 474 9.14 -56.57 -16.88
C ILE A 474 8.96 -57.98 -17.43
N GLY A 475 8.94 -58.98 -16.56
CA GLY A 475 8.82 -60.40 -16.92
C GLY A 475 7.59 -61.07 -16.31
N LYS A 476 7.52 -62.40 -16.42
CA LYS A 476 6.40 -63.23 -15.94
C LYS A 476 5.04 -62.81 -16.55
N LEU A 477 5.07 -62.43 -17.83
CA LEU A 477 3.89 -62.06 -18.61
C LEU A 477 3.45 -63.23 -19.49
N LYS A 478 2.17 -63.23 -19.89
CA LYS A 478 1.66 -64.22 -20.86
C LYS A 478 2.41 -64.01 -22.18
N ALA A 479 2.98 -65.09 -22.72
CA ALA A 479 3.72 -65.07 -23.98
C ALA A 479 2.77 -64.84 -25.17
N GLY A 480 3.21 -64.14 -26.21
CA GLY A 480 2.38 -63.79 -27.38
C GLY A 480 1.26 -62.77 -27.11
N LYS A 481 1.18 -62.19 -25.91
CA LYS A 481 0.08 -61.28 -25.52
C LYS A 481 0.48 -59.81 -25.73
N LYS A 482 -0.49 -59.01 -26.19
CA LYS A 482 -0.36 -57.55 -26.34
C LYS A 482 -0.53 -56.85 -24.98
N TYR A 483 0.40 -55.95 -24.68
CA TYR A 483 0.41 -55.10 -23.49
C TYR A 483 0.54 -53.62 -23.88
N TYR A 484 -0.17 -52.78 -23.14
CA TYR A 484 -0.08 -51.33 -23.17
C TYR A 484 0.74 -50.87 -21.97
N VAL A 485 1.67 -49.94 -22.18
CA VAL A 485 2.66 -49.49 -21.19
C VAL A 485 2.70 -47.97 -21.15
N ARG A 486 2.68 -47.39 -19.95
CA ARG A 486 2.87 -45.95 -19.72
C ARG A 486 3.74 -45.72 -18.48
N ILE A 487 4.43 -44.59 -18.43
CA ILE A 487 5.36 -44.25 -17.33
C ILE A 487 5.14 -42.80 -16.87
N CYS A 488 5.24 -42.54 -15.57
CA CYS A 488 5.31 -41.17 -15.05
C CYS A 488 6.51 -41.00 -14.12
N SER A 489 7.11 -39.82 -14.13
CA SER A 489 8.04 -39.39 -13.08
C SER A 489 7.27 -39.15 -11.77
N TYR A 490 7.89 -39.42 -10.63
CA TYR A 490 7.37 -39.00 -9.33
C TYR A 490 8.44 -38.32 -8.47
N LYS A 491 8.01 -37.43 -7.59
CA LYS A 491 8.83 -36.83 -6.54
C LYS A 491 8.32 -37.29 -5.17
N LYS A 492 9.20 -37.84 -4.34
CA LYS A 492 8.90 -38.08 -2.92
C LYS A 492 9.07 -36.76 -2.16
N SER A 493 8.00 -36.27 -1.56
CA SER A 493 7.98 -35.01 -0.81
C SER A 493 6.87 -35.10 0.25
N CYS A 494 7.15 -34.63 1.47
CA CYS A 494 6.23 -34.71 2.62
C CYS A 494 5.60 -36.11 2.81
N GLY A 495 6.41 -37.17 2.68
CA GLY A 495 5.95 -38.57 2.83
C GLY A 495 5.13 -39.13 1.67
N LYS A 496 4.80 -38.33 0.63
CA LYS A 496 3.95 -38.73 -0.50
C LYS A 496 4.73 -38.78 -1.82
N ASN A 497 4.25 -39.62 -2.74
CA ASN A 497 4.74 -39.65 -4.12
C ASN A 497 3.88 -38.74 -5.00
N ILE A 498 4.36 -37.53 -5.26
CA ILE A 498 3.74 -36.58 -6.19
C ILE A 498 4.00 -37.05 -7.61
N LYS A 499 2.97 -37.59 -8.27
CA LYS A 499 3.06 -38.14 -9.63
C LYS A 499 2.88 -37.05 -10.67
N GLY A 500 3.71 -37.06 -11.70
CA GLY A 500 3.47 -36.31 -12.93
C GLY A 500 2.40 -36.97 -13.80
N ALA A 501 2.13 -36.37 -14.95
CA ALA A 501 1.29 -37.01 -15.97
C ALA A 501 1.98 -38.27 -16.51
N TYR A 502 1.19 -39.32 -16.79
CA TYR A 502 1.69 -40.47 -17.53
C TYR A 502 2.09 -40.07 -18.95
N SER A 503 3.12 -40.73 -19.46
CA SER A 503 3.52 -40.65 -20.87
C SER A 503 2.38 -41.09 -21.78
N ASP A 504 2.54 -40.82 -23.07
CA ASP A 504 1.72 -41.47 -24.09
C ASP A 504 1.84 -42.99 -23.98
N VAL A 505 0.75 -43.68 -24.29
CA VAL A 505 0.66 -45.13 -24.18
C VAL A 505 1.44 -45.76 -25.32
N LYS A 506 2.37 -46.65 -24.98
CA LYS A 506 3.08 -47.51 -25.94
C LYS A 506 2.55 -48.92 -25.88
N THR A 507 2.69 -49.67 -26.97
CA THR A 507 2.22 -51.06 -27.06
C THR A 507 3.37 -51.99 -27.40
N VAL A 508 3.31 -53.21 -26.86
CA VAL A 508 4.27 -54.28 -27.16
C VAL A 508 3.57 -55.64 -27.12
N ILE A 509 3.95 -56.55 -28.01
CA ILE A 509 3.55 -57.96 -27.94
C ILE A 509 4.74 -58.75 -27.39
N THR A 510 4.51 -59.58 -26.36
CA THR A 510 5.56 -60.41 -25.77
C THR A 510 5.95 -61.55 -26.72
N LYS A 511 7.25 -61.88 -26.80
CA LYS A 511 7.70 -63.07 -27.55
C LYS A 511 7.10 -64.37 -26.98
N LYS A 512 6.87 -65.33 -27.87
CA LYS A 512 6.38 -66.68 -27.55
C LYS A 512 7.41 -67.51 -26.78
#